data_AF-A0A7S4QYB8-F1
#
_entry.id   AF-A0A7S4QYB8-F1
#
_cell.length_a   1.000
_cell.length_b   1.000
_cell.length_c   1.000
_cell.angle_alpha   90.00
_cell.angle_beta   90.00
_cell.angle_gamma   90.00
#
_symmetry.space_group_name_H-M   'P 1'
#
loop_
_entity.id
_entity.type
_entity.pdbx_description
1 polymer ?
#
loop_
_entity_poly.entity_id
_entity_poly.type
_entity_poly.pdbx_seq_one_letter_code
_entity_poly.pdbx_strand_id
1 'polypeptide(L)'
;SGFFADKTLGPRVAAWAHSLLQLCHRGLKSSGSGEPHHRMASVNTACAVAVGCRNSIISRLNNPEEKSFMYRNALEDAAILEAVKFLRKAADDRYPEVRAAAARFASIVCSMLILARPSSSSGGSGGGMGGMVSSLSSSGGGGEGSGGGGANNAIASLLSSLDEVMVLAMRNLDDESPGVSSSWSEALAR
;
A
#
# COMPACT_ATOMS: atom_id res chain seq x y z
N SER A 1 8.58 -16.80 -11.94
CA SER A 1 7.16 -17.15 -12.13
C SER A 1 6.66 -17.84 -10.87
N GLY A 2 6.26 -17.05 -9.87
CA GLY A 2 5.86 -17.53 -8.54
C GLY A 2 4.34 -17.65 -8.39
N PHE A 3 3.92 -18.28 -7.30
CA PHE A 3 2.57 -18.55 -6.77
C PHE A 3 1.45 -17.51 -7.08
N PHE A 4 1.78 -16.26 -7.41
CA PHE A 4 0.83 -15.17 -7.73
C PHE A 4 0.54 -15.00 -9.24
N ALA A 5 0.98 -15.93 -10.09
CA ALA A 5 0.60 -15.97 -11.51
C ALA A 5 -0.83 -16.49 -11.74
N ASP A 6 -1.45 -17.10 -10.72
CA ASP A 6 -2.84 -17.50 -10.78
C ASP A 6 -3.75 -16.27 -10.76
N LYS A 7 -4.53 -16.11 -11.83
CA LYS A 7 -5.47 -15.00 -12.03
C LYS A 7 -6.53 -14.91 -10.92
N THR A 8 -6.77 -16.00 -10.19
CA THR A 8 -7.75 -16.05 -9.10
C THR A 8 -7.17 -15.64 -7.74
N LEU A 9 -5.86 -15.80 -7.54
CA LEU A 9 -5.22 -15.52 -6.25
C LEU A 9 -4.95 -14.04 -6.03
N GLY A 10 -4.61 -13.30 -7.10
CA GLY A 10 -4.33 -11.85 -7.03
C GLY A 10 -5.43 -11.04 -6.33
N PRO A 11 -6.70 -11.11 -6.79
CA PRO A 11 -7.80 -10.35 -6.19
C PRO A 11 -8.08 -10.77 -4.74
N ARG A 12 -7.91 -12.06 -4.42
CA ARG A 12 -8.07 -12.54 -3.05
C ARG A 12 -6.98 -11.99 -2.14
N VAL A 13 -5.73 -11.97 -2.57
CA VAL A 13 -4.61 -11.44 -1.79
C VAL A 13 -4.76 -9.94 -1.60
N ALA A 14 -5.17 -9.23 -2.65
CA ALA A 14 -5.49 -7.81 -2.60
C ALA A 14 -6.53 -7.49 -1.51
N ALA A 15 -7.57 -8.33 -1.38
CA ALA A 15 -8.60 -8.14 -0.35
C ALA A 15 -8.10 -8.20 1.09
N TRP A 16 -6.96 -8.84 1.34
CA TRP A 16 -6.34 -8.98 2.66
C TRP A 16 -5.02 -8.22 2.78
N ALA A 17 -4.68 -7.37 1.80
CA ALA A 17 -3.37 -6.74 1.70
C ALA A 17 -2.98 -5.97 2.96
N HIS A 18 -3.89 -5.16 3.50
CA HIS A 18 -3.64 -4.40 4.73
C HIS A 18 -3.27 -5.32 5.91
N SER A 19 -4.08 -6.33 6.19
CA SER A 19 -3.84 -7.27 7.30
C SER A 19 -2.56 -8.09 7.11
N LEU A 20 -2.26 -8.51 5.86
CA LEU A 20 -1.04 -9.23 5.54
C LEU A 20 0.20 -8.34 5.69
N LEU A 21 0.14 -7.07 5.28
CA LEU A 21 1.22 -6.11 5.49
C LEU A 21 1.44 -5.81 6.97
N GLN A 22 0.38 -5.66 7.77
CA GLN A 22 0.50 -5.53 9.23
C GLN A 22 1.18 -6.75 9.85
N LEU A 23 0.84 -7.96 9.39
CA LEU A 23 1.48 -9.19 9.86
C LEU A 23 2.97 -9.21 9.48
N CYS A 24 3.32 -8.87 8.23
CA CYS A 24 4.71 -8.75 7.79
C CYS A 24 5.47 -7.71 8.62
N HIS A 25 4.85 -6.58 8.94
CA HIS A 25 5.44 -5.53 9.76
C HIS A 25 5.71 -5.99 11.19
N ARG A 26 4.81 -6.77 11.79
CA ARG A 26 5.07 -7.42 13.08
C ARG A 26 6.22 -8.43 12.98
N GLY A 27 6.30 -9.20 11.89
CA GLY A 27 7.40 -10.12 11.61
C GLY A 27 8.75 -9.42 11.51
N LEU A 28 8.78 -8.24 10.88
CA LEU A 28 9.99 -7.41 10.78
C LEU A 28 10.42 -6.82 12.14
N LYS A 29 9.45 -6.51 13.01
CA LYS A 29 9.68 -6.00 14.38
C LYS A 29 9.98 -7.11 15.39
N SER A 30 9.62 -8.35 15.08
CA SER A 30 9.83 -9.50 15.96
C SER A 30 11.30 -9.58 16.36
N SER A 31 11.54 -9.31 17.64
CA SER A 31 12.84 -9.42 18.31
C SER A 31 13.20 -10.88 18.64
N GLY A 32 12.32 -11.85 18.34
CA GLY A 32 12.34 -13.21 18.89
C GLY A 32 13.46 -14.15 18.40
N SER A 33 14.21 -13.82 17.35
CA SER A 33 15.40 -14.61 16.97
C SER A 33 16.58 -13.76 16.53
N GLY A 34 16.40 -12.44 16.36
CA GLY A 34 17.43 -11.57 15.82
C GLY A 34 17.92 -11.94 14.42
N GLU A 35 17.53 -13.07 13.83
CA GLU A 35 18.12 -13.56 12.60
C GLU A 35 17.52 -12.91 11.35
N PRO A 36 18.35 -12.59 10.36
CA PRO A 36 17.90 -11.94 9.13
C PRO A 36 16.90 -12.79 8.34
N HIS A 37 16.95 -14.12 8.43
CA HIS A 37 16.08 -15.03 7.69
C HIS A 37 14.58 -14.76 7.93
N HIS A 38 14.16 -14.52 9.17
CA HIS A 38 12.76 -14.27 9.51
C HIS A 38 12.27 -12.92 8.97
N ARG A 39 13.15 -11.91 9.01
CA ARG A 39 12.90 -10.57 8.48
C ARG A 39 12.82 -10.60 6.96
N MET A 40 13.73 -11.34 6.32
CA MET A 40 13.73 -11.59 4.89
C MET A 40 12.47 -12.32 4.44
N ALA A 41 12.01 -13.32 5.18
CA ALA A 41 10.74 -13.99 4.89
C ALA A 41 9.55 -13.01 4.96
N SER A 42 9.57 -12.08 5.92
CA SER A 42 8.56 -11.02 6.04
C SER A 42 8.59 -10.07 4.85
N VAL A 43 9.77 -9.62 4.41
CA VAL A 43 9.92 -8.76 3.21
C VAL A 43 9.50 -9.50 1.93
N ASN A 44 9.92 -10.74 1.76
CA ASN A 44 9.53 -11.56 0.60
C ASN A 44 8.02 -11.77 0.55
N THR A 45 7.38 -12.00 1.70
CA THR A 45 5.92 -12.11 1.79
C THR A 45 5.24 -10.79 1.43
N ALA A 46 5.75 -9.67 1.94
CA ALA A 46 5.24 -8.34 1.58
C ALA A 46 5.38 -8.06 0.07
N CYS A 47 6.52 -8.40 -0.54
CA CYS A 47 6.71 -8.32 -2.00
C CYS A 47 5.67 -9.15 -2.76
N ALA A 48 5.42 -10.37 -2.31
CA ALA A 48 4.41 -11.26 -2.88
C ALA A 48 3.00 -10.64 -2.83
N VAL A 49 2.63 -10.06 -1.69
CA VAL A 49 1.36 -9.34 -1.51
C VAL A 49 1.28 -8.14 -2.46
N ALA A 50 2.34 -7.33 -2.53
CA ALA A 50 2.40 -6.17 -3.42
C ALA A 50 2.29 -6.55 -4.89
N VAL A 51 2.96 -7.63 -5.33
CA VAL A 51 2.81 -8.16 -6.70
C VAL A 51 1.37 -8.60 -6.96
N GLY A 52 0.74 -9.31 -6.03
CA GLY A 52 -0.67 -9.71 -6.15
C GLY A 52 -1.61 -8.51 -6.29
N CYS A 53 -1.36 -7.44 -5.52
CA CYS A 53 -2.12 -6.20 -5.62
C CYS A 53 -1.88 -5.49 -6.96
N ARG A 54 -0.62 -5.34 -7.39
CA ARG A 54 -0.27 -4.74 -8.68
C ARG A 54 -0.93 -5.48 -9.85
N ASN A 55 -0.89 -6.81 -9.86
CA ASN A 55 -1.52 -7.62 -10.89
C ASN A 55 -3.04 -7.43 -10.91
N SER A 56 -3.65 -7.26 -9.73
CA SER A 56 -5.08 -6.98 -9.60
C SER A 56 -5.44 -5.59 -10.15
N ILE A 57 -4.62 -4.57 -9.86
CA ILE A 57 -4.77 -3.22 -10.42
C ILE A 57 -4.66 -3.26 -11.95
N ILE A 58 -3.63 -3.92 -12.50
CA ILE A 58 -3.41 -4.05 -13.95
C ILE A 58 -4.59 -4.79 -14.60
N SER A 59 -5.06 -5.88 -13.99
CA SER A 59 -6.20 -6.65 -14.51
C SER A 59 -7.47 -5.80 -14.59
N ARG A 60 -7.70 -4.95 -13.57
CA ARG A 60 -8.81 -3.99 -13.55
C ARG A 60 -8.66 -2.89 -14.61
N LEU A 61 -7.45 -2.40 -14.86
CA LEU A 61 -7.20 -1.39 -15.88
C LEU A 61 -7.46 -1.94 -17.29
N ASN A 62 -7.14 -3.21 -17.53
CA ASN A 62 -7.37 -3.87 -18.83
C ASN A 62 -8.84 -4.27 -19.04
N ASN A 63 -9.59 -4.55 -17.98
CA ASN A 63 -11.00 -4.96 -18.04
C ASN A 63 -11.87 -4.08 -17.13
N PRO A 64 -12.14 -2.81 -17.51
CA PRO A 64 -12.84 -1.87 -16.65
C PRO A 64 -14.32 -2.22 -16.42
N GLU A 65 -14.93 -3.04 -17.29
CA GLU A 65 -16.31 -3.50 -17.16
C GLU A 65 -16.49 -4.59 -16.10
N GLU A 66 -15.41 -5.28 -15.72
CA GLU A 66 -15.41 -6.27 -14.66
C GLU A 66 -15.45 -5.55 -13.30
N LYS A 67 -16.65 -5.11 -12.92
CA LYS A 67 -16.98 -4.52 -11.60
C LYS A 67 -16.92 -5.58 -10.50
N SER A 68 -15.92 -6.45 -10.49
CA SER A 68 -15.76 -7.41 -9.41
C SER A 68 -15.49 -6.66 -8.11
N PHE A 69 -16.41 -6.83 -7.17
CA PHE A 69 -16.30 -6.34 -5.79
C PHE A 69 -14.96 -6.73 -5.14
N MET A 70 -14.32 -7.81 -5.62
CA MET A 70 -12.99 -8.23 -5.15
C MET A 70 -11.87 -7.23 -5.44
N TYR A 71 -11.99 -6.36 -6.47
CA TYR A 71 -10.98 -5.35 -6.75
C TYR A 71 -11.13 -4.08 -5.89
N ARG A 72 -12.20 -3.98 -5.09
CA ARG A 72 -12.49 -2.81 -4.25
C ARG A 72 -11.44 -2.59 -3.16
N ASN A 73 -10.71 -3.64 -2.79
CA ASN A 73 -9.75 -3.63 -1.70
C ASN A 73 -8.28 -3.70 -2.18
N ALA A 74 -8.04 -3.66 -3.50
CA ALA A 74 -6.69 -3.70 -4.04
C ALA A 74 -5.96 -2.39 -3.73
N LEU A 75 -5.31 -2.37 -2.57
CA LEU A 75 -4.47 -1.28 -2.08
C LEU A 75 -5.24 0.02 -1.78
N GLU A 76 -6.25 -0.08 -0.91
CA GLU A 76 -6.88 1.09 -0.28
C GLU A 76 -5.85 1.93 0.49
N ASP A 77 -6.16 3.20 0.76
CA ASP A 77 -5.29 4.15 1.48
C ASP A 77 -4.65 3.55 2.73
N ALA A 78 -5.39 2.74 3.49
CA ALA A 78 -4.87 2.05 4.68
C ALA A 78 -3.76 1.02 4.37
N ALA A 79 -3.85 0.30 3.26
CA ALA A 79 -2.82 -0.62 2.80
C ALA A 79 -1.59 0.13 2.26
N ILE A 80 -1.80 1.27 1.59
CA ILE A 80 -0.72 2.15 1.12
C ILE A 80 0.10 2.65 2.31
N LEU A 81 -0.58 3.25 3.29
CA LEU A 81 0.05 3.78 4.49
C LEU A 81 0.81 2.69 5.25
N GLU A 82 0.26 1.48 5.32
CA GLU A 82 0.95 0.36 5.96
C GLU A 82 2.14 -0.14 5.14
N ALA A 83 2.05 -0.17 3.82
CA ALA A 83 3.17 -0.51 2.94
C ALA A 83 4.34 0.48 3.12
N VAL A 84 4.06 1.78 3.16
CA VAL A 84 5.09 2.81 3.38
C VAL A 84 5.69 2.69 4.79
N LYS A 85 4.87 2.47 5.82
CA LYS A 85 5.35 2.19 7.20
C LYS A 85 6.27 0.98 7.24
N PHE A 86 5.88 -0.11 6.60
CA PHE A 86 6.66 -1.33 6.49
C PHE A 86 8.00 -1.05 5.79
N LEU A 87 7.95 -0.34 4.66
CA LEU A 87 9.13 -0.02 3.86
C LEU A 87 10.14 0.82 4.64
N ARG A 88 9.69 1.87 5.34
CA ARG A 88 10.57 2.66 6.23
C ARG A 88 11.31 1.76 7.21
N LYS A 89 10.58 0.86 7.87
CA LYS A 89 11.19 -0.03 8.86
C LYS A 89 12.17 -1.01 8.23
N ALA A 90 11.90 -1.52 7.03
CA ALA A 90 12.76 -2.47 6.33
C ALA A 90 14.02 -1.79 5.76
N ALA A 91 13.88 -0.55 5.29
CA ALA A 91 14.99 0.29 4.83
C ALA A 91 15.92 0.73 5.97
N ASP A 92 15.43 0.73 7.22
CA ASP A 92 16.21 1.00 8.43
C ASP A 92 16.66 -0.28 9.17
N ASP A 93 16.60 -1.44 8.52
CA ASP A 93 16.97 -2.68 9.20
C ASP A 93 18.49 -2.76 9.43
N ARG A 94 18.89 -3.38 10.55
CA ARG A 94 20.30 -3.56 10.90
C ARG A 94 21.04 -4.43 9.88
N TYR A 95 20.31 -5.30 9.18
CA TYR A 95 20.86 -6.24 8.23
C TYR A 95 20.84 -5.69 6.80
N PRO A 96 21.99 -5.60 6.11
CA PRO A 96 22.04 -5.07 4.75
C PRO A 96 21.20 -5.88 3.75
N GLU A 97 21.10 -7.19 3.91
CA GLU A 97 20.26 -8.05 3.07
C GLU A 97 18.77 -7.69 3.17
N VAL A 98 18.30 -7.28 4.35
CA VAL A 98 16.91 -6.83 4.56
C VAL A 98 16.70 -5.46 3.92
N ARG A 99 17.65 -4.53 4.07
CA ARG A 99 17.61 -3.21 3.42
C ARG A 99 17.64 -3.32 1.90
N ALA A 100 18.48 -4.20 1.35
CA ALA A 100 18.53 -4.49 -0.08
C ALA A 100 17.22 -5.13 -0.57
N ALA A 101 16.63 -6.04 0.20
CA ALA A 101 15.32 -6.61 -0.14
C ALA A 101 14.19 -5.56 -0.10
N ALA A 102 14.29 -4.55 0.77
CA ALA A 102 13.36 -3.44 0.83
C ALA A 102 13.31 -2.64 -0.49
N ALA A 103 14.43 -2.52 -1.21
CA ALA A 103 14.47 -1.87 -2.53
C ALA A 103 13.53 -2.55 -3.55
N ARG A 104 13.47 -3.89 -3.55
CA ARG A 104 12.54 -4.64 -4.41
C ARG A 104 11.09 -4.34 -4.06
N PHE A 105 10.78 -4.28 -2.76
CA PHE A 105 9.46 -3.90 -2.30
C PHE A 105 9.11 -2.46 -2.71
N ALA A 106 10.04 -1.52 -2.55
CA ALA A 106 9.90 -0.12 -2.94
C ALA A 106 9.57 0.03 -4.43
N SER A 107 10.30 -0.64 -5.32
CA SER A 107 10.02 -0.62 -6.78
C SER A 107 8.58 -1.06 -7.10
N ILE A 108 8.09 -2.11 -6.43
CA ILE A 108 6.70 -2.57 -6.63
C ILE A 108 5.71 -1.52 -6.09
N VAL A 109 5.95 -0.98 -4.89
CA VAL A 109 5.08 0.04 -4.27
C VAL A 109 5.03 1.32 -5.08
N CYS A 110 6.16 1.85 -5.57
CA CYS A 110 6.21 3.00 -6.46
C CYS A 110 5.36 2.78 -7.72
N SER A 111 5.53 1.63 -8.37
CA SER A 111 4.74 1.31 -9.56
C SER A 111 3.24 1.27 -9.26
N MET A 112 2.84 0.84 -8.07
CA MET A 112 1.43 0.84 -7.65
C MET A 112 0.93 2.24 -7.32
N LEU A 113 1.72 3.08 -6.65
CA LEU A 113 1.36 4.46 -6.32
C LEU A 113 1.14 5.31 -7.58
N ILE A 114 1.95 5.09 -8.62
CA ILE A 114 1.81 5.77 -9.92
C ILE A 114 0.54 5.31 -10.64
N LEU A 115 0.17 4.04 -10.51
CA LEU A 115 -1.01 3.46 -11.15
C LEU A 115 -2.30 3.61 -10.32
N ALA A 116 -2.18 3.94 -9.03
CA ALA A 116 -3.31 4.05 -8.12
C ALA A 116 -4.20 5.22 -8.53
N ARG A 117 -5.47 4.92 -8.79
CA ARG A 117 -6.49 5.97 -8.90
C ARG A 117 -6.94 6.35 -7.50
N PRO A 118 -7.00 7.65 -7.17
CA PRO A 118 -7.61 8.08 -5.92
C PRO A 118 -9.03 7.51 -5.86
N SER A 119 -9.31 6.74 -4.81
CA SER A 119 -10.66 6.25 -4.58
C SER A 119 -11.53 7.46 -4.31
N SER A 120 -12.29 7.90 -5.31
CA SER A 120 -13.41 8.81 -5.09
C SER A 120 -14.29 8.12 -4.06
N SER A 121 -14.35 8.66 -2.85
CA SER A 121 -15.25 8.22 -1.79
C SER A 121 -16.64 8.04 -2.40
N SER A 122 -17.01 6.79 -2.68
CA SER A 122 -18.37 6.47 -3.09
C SER A 122 -19.22 6.82 -1.89
N GLY A 123 -19.98 7.91 -1.98
CA GLY A 123 -21.01 8.27 -1.02
C GLY A 123 -21.82 7.02 -0.72
N GLY A 124 -21.92 6.68 0.56
CA GLY A 124 -22.71 5.56 1.02
C GLY A 124 -24.18 5.79 0.71
N SER A 125 -24.62 5.37 -0.48
CA SER A 125 -25.99 4.91 -0.67
C SER A 125 -26.08 3.50 -0.10
N GLY A 126 -26.61 3.39 1.11
CA GLY A 126 -26.85 2.13 1.80
C GLY A 126 -27.95 2.26 2.84
N GLY A 127 -29.20 2.10 2.38
CA GLY A 127 -30.36 1.52 3.07
C GLY A 127 -30.54 1.78 4.57
N GLY A 128 -31.54 2.62 4.90
CA GLY A 128 -32.06 2.74 6.25
C GLY A 128 -32.88 1.53 6.71
N MET A 129 -32.82 1.26 8.01
CA MET A 129 -33.93 0.79 8.84
C MET A 129 -33.53 0.88 10.33
N GLY A 130 -34.33 1.61 11.10
CA GLY A 130 -34.54 1.36 12.53
C GLY A 130 -33.71 2.21 13.51
N GLY A 131 -34.38 3.17 14.18
CA GLY A 131 -33.87 3.74 15.43
C GLY A 131 -34.35 5.16 15.71
N MET A 132 -35.62 5.31 16.10
CA MET A 132 -36.13 6.52 16.77
C MET A 132 -35.25 6.86 17.98
N VAL A 133 -34.76 8.10 18.08
CA VAL A 133 -34.78 8.89 19.32
C VAL A 133 -34.73 10.40 19.02
N SER A 134 -35.37 11.10 19.93
CA SER A 134 -35.94 12.44 19.90
C SER A 134 -34.93 13.59 20.02
N SER A 135 -35.25 14.68 19.30
CA SER A 135 -35.26 16.08 19.76
C SER A 135 -33.98 16.76 20.28
N LEU A 136 -33.52 17.81 19.56
CA LEU A 136 -33.67 19.24 19.93
C LEU A 136 -32.78 20.14 19.04
N SER A 137 -33.46 20.96 18.22
CA SER A 137 -33.15 22.33 17.75
C SER A 137 -31.71 22.89 17.82
N SER A 138 -31.21 23.44 16.70
CA SER A 138 -31.12 24.91 16.49
C SER A 138 -30.36 25.30 15.20
N SER A 139 -31.05 26.07 14.36
CA SER A 139 -30.63 27.24 13.55
C SER A 139 -29.20 27.45 13.03
N GLY A 140 -29.13 27.81 11.73
CA GLY A 140 -28.00 28.45 11.04
C GLY A 140 -27.41 27.52 9.96
N GLY A 141 -27.57 27.73 8.66
CA GLY A 141 -27.36 28.97 7.91
C GLY A 141 -26.00 28.87 7.21
N GLY A 142 -25.99 28.77 5.88
CA GLY A 142 -24.77 28.83 5.06
C GLY A 142 -24.58 27.63 4.16
N GLY A 143 -25.08 27.74 2.92
CA GLY A 143 -24.71 26.82 1.86
C GLY A 143 -23.28 27.09 1.40
N GLU A 144 -22.43 26.08 1.51
CA GLU A 144 -21.24 25.93 0.68
C GLU A 144 -21.21 24.49 0.18
N GLY A 145 -21.71 24.30 -1.04
CA GLY A 145 -21.48 23.07 -1.78
C GLY A 145 -20.00 22.97 -2.12
N SER A 146 -19.27 22.14 -1.39
CA SER A 146 -17.92 21.71 -1.77
C SER A 146 -17.87 20.19 -1.89
N GLY A 147 -18.54 19.69 -2.94
CA GLY A 147 -18.52 18.28 -3.33
C GLY A 147 -17.22 17.81 -4.00
N GLY A 148 -16.10 18.50 -3.77
CA GLY A 148 -14.81 18.24 -4.44
C GLY A 148 -13.62 17.87 -3.55
N GLY A 149 -13.77 17.91 -2.21
CA GLY A 149 -12.62 17.79 -1.29
C GLY A 149 -12.00 16.40 -1.14
N GLY A 150 -12.78 15.32 -1.34
CA GLY A 150 -12.30 13.96 -1.08
C GLY A 150 -11.21 13.48 -2.05
N ALA A 151 -11.36 13.76 -3.34
CA ALA A 151 -10.40 13.32 -4.36
C ALA A 151 -9.06 14.07 -4.25
N ASN A 152 -9.09 15.36 -3.95
CA ASN A 152 -7.87 16.18 -3.79
C ASN A 152 -7.04 15.70 -2.59
N ASN A 153 -7.70 15.32 -1.49
CA ASN A 153 -7.02 14.78 -0.31
C ASN A 153 -6.40 13.39 -0.57
N ALA A 154 -7.07 12.54 -1.34
CA ALA A 154 -6.54 11.23 -1.72
C ALA A 154 -5.31 11.35 -2.64
N ILE A 155 -5.35 12.25 -3.62
CA ILE A 155 -4.19 12.53 -4.50
C ILE A 155 -3.02 13.08 -3.67
N ALA A 156 -3.27 14.03 -2.78
CA ALA A 156 -2.24 14.58 -1.90
C ALA A 156 -1.59 13.49 -1.02
N SER A 157 -2.39 12.55 -0.50
CA SER A 157 -1.89 11.41 0.29
C SER A 157 -1.04 10.45 -0.53
N LEU A 158 -1.43 10.14 -1.78
CA LEU A 158 -0.66 9.32 -2.70
C LEU A 158 0.68 9.96 -3.06
N LEU A 159 0.68 11.26 -3.38
CA LEU A 159 1.89 12.01 -3.69
C LEU A 159 2.83 12.08 -2.48
N SER A 160 2.30 12.33 -1.28
CA SER A 160 3.09 12.29 -0.04
C SER A 160 3.70 10.91 0.19
N SER A 161 2.94 9.83 -0.06
CA SER A 161 3.44 8.46 0.08
C SER A 161 4.55 8.17 -0.93
N LEU A 162 4.42 8.66 -2.17
CA LEU A 162 5.45 8.50 -3.21
C LEU A 162 6.72 9.28 -2.85
N ASP A 163 6.58 10.53 -2.40
CA ASP A 163 7.69 11.37 -1.97
C ASP A 163 8.48 10.70 -0.84
N GLU A 164 7.78 10.13 0.16
CA GLU A 164 8.43 9.36 1.21
C GLU A 164 9.25 8.17 0.68
N VAL A 165 8.73 7.42 -0.30
CA VAL A 165 9.48 6.31 -0.92
C VAL A 165 10.70 6.83 -1.68
N MET A 166 10.59 7.98 -2.36
CA MET A 166 11.71 8.61 -3.07
C MET A 166 12.79 9.09 -2.10
N VAL A 167 12.41 9.71 -0.97
CA VAL A 167 13.35 10.11 0.09
C VAL A 167 14.10 8.90 0.64
N LEU A 168 13.40 7.78 0.90
CA LEU A 168 14.05 6.54 1.32
C LEU A 168 15.03 6.03 0.27
N ALA A 169 14.66 6.06 -1.01
CA ALA A 169 15.51 5.59 -2.08
C ALA A 169 16.79 6.42 -2.17
N MET A 170 16.67 7.74 -2.19
CA MET A 170 17.82 8.66 -2.22
C MET A 170 18.76 8.41 -1.03
N ARG A 171 18.20 8.24 0.18
CA ARG A 171 19.01 7.94 1.37
C ARG A 171 19.78 6.62 1.27
N ASN A 172 19.17 5.57 0.69
CA ASN A 172 19.81 4.26 0.60
C ASN A 172 20.72 4.12 -0.63
N LEU A 173 20.74 5.08 -1.57
CA LEU A 173 21.78 5.14 -2.60
C LEU A 173 23.16 5.37 -1.99
N ASP A 174 23.20 6.09 -0.86
CA ASP A 174 24.42 6.37 -0.10
C ASP A 174 24.67 5.34 1.03
N ASP A 175 24.00 4.18 1.02
CA ASP A 175 24.22 3.13 2.02
C ASP A 175 25.66 2.58 1.95
N GLU A 176 26.29 2.41 3.12
CA GLU A 176 27.67 1.91 3.24
C GLU A 176 27.84 0.49 2.65
N SER A 177 26.75 -0.27 2.56
CA SER A 177 26.75 -1.60 1.98
C SER A 177 26.54 -1.54 0.47
N PRO A 178 27.51 -1.93 -0.38
CA PRO A 178 27.41 -1.79 -1.84
C PRO A 178 26.25 -2.60 -2.44
N GLY A 179 25.85 -3.71 -1.82
CA GLY A 179 24.69 -4.49 -2.25
C GLY A 179 23.36 -3.75 -2.03
N VAL A 180 23.27 -2.89 -1.01
CA VAL A 180 22.08 -2.09 -0.72
C VAL A 180 21.97 -0.97 -1.74
N SER A 181 23.03 -0.16 -1.91
CA SER A 181 23.04 0.95 -2.87
C SER A 181 22.76 0.48 -4.30
N SER A 182 23.37 -0.63 -4.73
CA SER A 182 23.08 -1.24 -6.04
C SER A 182 21.62 -1.68 -6.17
N SER A 183 21.02 -2.27 -5.13
CA SER A 183 19.62 -2.72 -5.17
C SER A 183 18.64 -1.54 -5.25
N TRP A 184 18.93 -0.43 -4.55
CA TRP A 184 18.12 0.78 -4.61
C TRP A 184 18.29 1.55 -5.92
N SER A 185 19.50 1.58 -6.49
CA SER A 185 19.73 2.11 -7.83
C SER A 185 18.95 1.31 -8.89
N GLU A 186 18.98 -0.02 -8.82
CA GLU A 186 18.19 -0.87 -9.71
C GLU A 186 16.68 -0.66 -9.51
N ALA A 187 16.22 -0.50 -8.27
CA ALA A 187 14.81 -0.26 -7.97
C ALA A 187 14.29 1.06 -8.57
N LEU A 188 15.13 2.10 -8.62
CA LEU A 188 14.82 3.40 -9.23
C LEU A 188 14.88 3.38 -10.76
N ALA A 189 15.69 2.49 -11.35
CA ALA A 189 15.84 2.38 -12.80
C ALA A 189 14.69 1.61 -13.49
N ARG A 190 13.74 1.05 -12.72
CA ARG A 190 12.61 0.23 -13.20
C ARG A 190 11.31 1.03 -13.26
#